data_AF-A0A1Q4NWT8-F1
#
_entry.id   AF-A0A1Q4NWT8-F1
#
_cell.length_a   1.000
_cell.length_b   1.000
_cell.length_c   1.000
_cell.angle_alpha   90.00
_cell.angle_beta   90.00
_cell.angle_gamma   90.00
#
_symmetry.space_group_name_H-M   'P 1'
#
loop_
_entity.id
_entity.type
_entity.pdbx_description
1 polymer ?
#
loop_
_entity_poly.entity_id
_entity_poly.type
_entity_poly.pdbx_seq_one_letter_code
_entity_poly.pdbx_strand_id
1 'polypeptide(L)'
;MRKLFVQFFLLLFVCFLVMAMLVGLVYKVTAERAGRQSMDDLMKSSLYLMRSELREIPLKDWNKTIATLDLNLSFKLHIEPLGKQELSEDLKKRLRLGEIIALDDQYTFMQRIPRSHYVLVVGPIPYLFYLHQMRLLDLVLLVFIGMSLALPVFLWMRPHWQDLLKLENAAQRLGAGHLDERTHFDPTSSLSRLGVAFNQMADNVNTLIASKKQLIDGIAHELRTPLVRLRYRLEMSDNLSESEQQALNRDIGQLESLIDELLTYARLDRPQVALNIEPIDLPKWLEDKIEDIRLIHQEREIQLDIPHVGDFGGVDLRLMERVLDNLVNNALRYSEQRLRVGLWFDGDLACLQVEDDGPGIPPEERERVFEPFVRLDPSRDRATGGCGLGLAIVHSIAVAYQGQVFVEGSSLGGASFRFCWPVKPTFSLKADLA
;
A
#
# COMPACT_ATOMS: atom_id res chain seq x y z
N MET A 1 13.50 12.30 16.97
CA MET A 1 14.01 10.93 17.24
C MET A 1 14.52 10.76 18.66
N ARG A 2 15.64 11.40 19.07
CA ARG A 2 16.22 11.18 20.43
C ARG A 2 15.25 11.47 21.60
N LYS A 3 14.46 12.53 21.53
CA LYS A 3 13.46 12.88 22.58
C LYS A 3 12.34 11.84 22.69
N LEU A 4 11.84 11.33 21.57
CA LEU A 4 10.82 10.27 21.53
C LEU A 4 11.36 8.96 22.09
N PHE A 5 12.58 8.58 21.69
CA PHE A 5 13.21 7.35 22.18
C PHE A 5 13.40 7.39 23.70
N VAL A 6 13.83 8.54 24.24
CA VAL A 6 13.99 8.73 25.69
C VAL A 6 12.64 8.70 26.41
N GLN A 7 11.60 9.34 25.88
CA GLN A 7 10.25 9.30 26.47
C GLN A 7 9.67 7.88 26.47
N PHE A 8 9.81 7.15 25.37
CA PHE A 8 9.42 5.76 25.25
C PHE A 8 10.14 4.86 26.24
N PHE A 9 11.47 4.99 26.32
CA PHE A 9 12.29 4.19 27.22
C PHE A 9 11.96 4.49 28.69
N LEU A 10 11.77 5.76 29.05
CA LEU A 10 11.36 6.14 30.40
C LEU A 10 9.99 5.58 30.77
N LEU A 11 9.01 5.65 29.86
CA LEU A 11 7.68 5.07 30.07
C LEU A 11 7.79 3.56 30.34
N LEU A 12 8.51 2.84 29.48
CA LEU A 12 8.69 1.39 29.58
C LEU A 12 9.43 1.02 30.87
N PHE A 13 10.48 1.76 31.21
CA PHE A 13 11.25 1.57 32.44
C PHE A 13 10.39 1.77 33.70
N VAL A 14 9.59 2.83 33.75
CA VAL A 14 8.68 3.11 34.87
C VAL A 14 7.62 2.02 34.99
N CYS A 15 6.98 1.63 33.89
CA CYS A 15 6.00 0.53 33.90
C CYS A 15 6.64 -0.79 34.38
N PHE A 16 7.84 -1.11 33.90
CA PHE A 16 8.57 -2.31 34.33
C PHE A 16 8.88 -2.28 35.84
N LEU A 17 9.36 -1.15 36.36
CA LEU A 17 9.73 -1.01 37.77
C LEU A 17 8.51 -1.14 38.69
N VAL A 18 7.40 -0.48 38.34
CA VAL A 18 6.12 -0.58 39.07
C VAL A 18 5.64 -2.03 39.09
N MET A 19 5.69 -2.72 37.96
CA MET A 19 5.25 -4.12 37.88
C MET A 19 6.18 -5.07 38.65
N ALA A 20 7.50 -4.90 38.56
CA ALA A 20 8.45 -5.69 39.33
C ALA A 20 8.23 -5.53 40.85
N MET A 21 7.94 -4.30 41.30
CA MET A 21 7.61 -4.02 42.70
C MET A 21 6.29 -4.68 43.14
N LEU A 22 5.26 -4.62 42.30
CA LEU A 22 3.95 -5.21 42.58
C LEU A 22 4.02 -6.74 42.64
N VAL A 23 4.70 -7.37 41.68
CA VAL A 23 4.97 -8.82 41.68
C VAL A 23 5.73 -9.23 42.95
N GLY A 24 6.79 -8.49 43.30
CA GLY A 24 7.56 -8.73 44.51
C GLY A 24 6.72 -8.63 45.78
N LEU A 25 5.81 -7.65 45.87
CA LEU A 25 4.89 -7.47 46.99
C LEU A 25 3.90 -8.65 47.10
N VAL A 26 3.27 -9.04 46.00
CA VAL A 26 2.31 -10.16 45.95
C VAL A 26 3.01 -11.46 46.35
N TYR A 27 4.20 -11.71 45.81
CA TYR A 27 4.97 -12.90 46.15
C TYR A 27 5.35 -12.92 47.63
N LYS A 28 5.84 -11.79 48.18
CA LYS A 28 6.21 -11.69 49.60
C LYS A 28 5.02 -11.95 50.54
N VAL A 29 3.90 -11.26 50.33
CA VAL A 29 2.69 -11.42 51.16
C VAL A 29 2.16 -12.85 51.10
N THR A 30 2.25 -13.47 49.93
CA THR A 30 1.75 -14.83 49.71
C THR A 30 2.70 -15.88 50.30
N ALA A 31 4.02 -15.71 50.12
CA ALA A 31 5.04 -16.58 50.68
C ALA A 31 5.08 -16.52 52.21
N GLU A 32 4.90 -15.34 52.82
CA GLU A 32 4.80 -15.19 54.27
C GLU A 32 3.57 -15.90 54.85
N ARG A 33 2.45 -15.92 54.13
CA ARG A 33 1.26 -16.70 54.52
C ARG A 33 1.46 -18.21 54.32
N ALA A 34 2.19 -18.60 53.29
CA ALA A 34 2.48 -19.99 52.96
C ALA A 34 3.78 -20.44 53.65
N GLY A 35 3.73 -20.69 54.97
CA GLY A 35 4.84 -21.23 55.79
C GLY A 35 5.36 -22.60 55.35
N ARG A 36 5.98 -22.66 54.16
CA ARG A 36 6.22 -23.84 53.32
C ARG A 36 7.26 -24.80 53.85
N GLN A 37 8.23 -24.32 54.62
CA GLN A 37 9.36 -25.15 55.08
C GLN A 37 9.21 -25.57 56.54
N SER A 38 8.68 -24.69 57.39
CA SER A 38 8.55 -25.01 58.81
C SER A 38 7.49 -26.07 59.09
N MET A 39 6.40 -26.11 58.32
CA MET A 39 5.29 -27.03 58.61
C MET A 39 5.60 -28.46 58.17
N ASP A 40 6.29 -28.66 57.04
CA ASP A 40 6.56 -29.99 56.49
C ASP A 40 7.55 -30.79 57.38
N ASP A 41 8.57 -30.12 57.90
CA ASP A 41 9.53 -30.72 58.84
C ASP A 41 8.91 -30.98 60.22
N LEU A 42 8.06 -30.08 60.72
CA LEU A 42 7.30 -30.29 61.96
C LEU A 42 6.30 -31.44 61.83
N MET A 43 5.66 -31.58 60.67
CA MET A 43 4.66 -32.63 60.42
C MET A 43 5.31 -34.00 60.26
N LYS A 44 6.43 -34.11 59.55
CA LYS A 44 7.21 -35.37 59.47
C LYS A 44 7.70 -35.82 60.84
N SER A 45 8.21 -34.89 61.65
CA SER A 45 8.71 -35.20 63.01
C SER A 45 7.59 -35.64 63.95
N SER A 46 6.47 -34.91 63.96
CA SER A 46 5.31 -35.24 64.81
C SER A 46 4.63 -36.55 64.40
N LEU A 47 4.48 -36.84 63.10
CA LEU A 47 3.94 -38.12 62.63
C LEU A 47 4.87 -39.30 62.95
N TYR A 48 6.19 -39.09 62.89
CA TYR A 48 7.15 -40.10 63.32
C TYR A 48 7.02 -40.42 64.82
N LEU A 49 6.90 -39.38 65.66
CA LEU A 49 6.70 -39.52 67.10
C LEU A 49 5.39 -40.23 67.43
N MET A 50 4.28 -39.83 66.81
CA MET A 50 2.97 -40.48 66.98
C MET A 50 2.98 -41.94 66.55
N ARG A 51 3.69 -42.28 65.45
CA ARG A 51 3.89 -43.66 65.00
C ARG A 51 4.62 -44.49 66.05
N SER A 52 5.62 -43.90 66.71
CA SER A 52 6.41 -44.58 67.73
C SER A 52 5.54 -44.94 68.94
N GLU A 53 4.75 -43.99 69.44
CA GLU A 53 3.84 -44.17 70.58
C GLU A 53 2.72 -45.18 70.31
N LEU A 54 2.08 -45.12 69.13
CA LEU A 54 0.99 -46.02 68.77
C LEU A 54 1.43 -47.49 68.62
N ARG A 55 2.74 -47.75 68.44
CA ARG A 55 3.29 -49.11 68.34
C ARG A 55 3.22 -49.86 69.67
N GLU A 56 3.28 -49.14 70.80
CA GLU A 56 3.34 -49.73 72.14
C GLU A 56 1.95 -50.00 72.74
N ILE A 57 0.89 -49.53 72.07
CA ILE A 57 -0.49 -49.53 72.59
C ILE A 57 -1.33 -50.63 71.88
N PRO A 58 -2.19 -51.39 72.62
CA PRO A 58 -3.11 -52.35 72.03
C PRO A 58 -4.12 -51.74 71.05
N LEU A 59 -4.44 -52.47 69.97
CA LEU A 59 -5.34 -52.06 68.86
C LEU A 59 -6.69 -51.49 69.31
N LYS A 60 -7.23 -51.92 70.46
CA LYS A 60 -8.55 -51.48 70.96
C LYS A 60 -8.55 -50.04 71.50
N ASP A 61 -7.38 -49.53 71.89
CA ASP A 61 -7.27 -48.22 72.53
C ASP A 61 -6.77 -47.13 71.57
N TRP A 62 -6.40 -47.48 70.34
CA TRP A 62 -5.88 -46.53 69.34
C TRP A 62 -6.82 -45.35 69.07
N ASN A 63 -8.11 -45.60 68.93
CA ASN A 63 -9.09 -44.52 68.68
C ASN A 63 -9.24 -43.60 69.91
N LYS A 64 -9.11 -44.14 71.13
CA LYS A 64 -9.12 -43.33 72.36
C LYS A 64 -7.84 -42.51 72.47
N THR A 65 -6.69 -43.12 72.22
CA THR A 65 -5.39 -42.46 72.31
C THR A 65 -5.25 -41.35 71.29
N ILE A 66 -5.69 -41.55 70.04
CA ILE A 66 -5.71 -40.49 69.02
C ILE A 66 -6.66 -39.37 69.41
N ALA A 67 -7.85 -39.68 69.94
CA ALA A 67 -8.77 -38.66 70.42
C ALA A 67 -8.22 -37.83 71.60
N THR A 68 -7.37 -38.41 72.45
CA THR A 68 -6.68 -37.66 73.52
C THR A 68 -5.41 -36.94 73.05
N LEU A 69 -4.76 -37.42 72.00
CA LEU A 69 -3.58 -36.80 71.38
C LEU A 69 -3.94 -35.68 70.39
N ASP A 70 -5.21 -35.51 70.07
CA ASP A 70 -5.77 -34.40 69.28
C ASP A 70 -5.71 -33.05 70.06
N LEU A 71 -4.54 -32.77 70.64
CA LEU A 71 -4.17 -31.60 71.43
C LEU A 71 -4.06 -30.37 70.53
N ASN A 72 -5.20 -29.78 70.14
CA ASN A 72 -5.28 -28.54 69.37
C ASN A 72 -4.47 -28.54 68.06
N LEU A 73 -4.36 -29.68 67.39
CA LEU A 73 -3.77 -29.74 66.06
C LEU A 73 -4.72 -29.06 65.05
N SER A 74 -4.15 -28.37 64.07
CA SER A 74 -4.93 -27.66 63.03
C SER A 74 -5.50 -28.60 61.94
N PHE A 75 -5.31 -29.91 62.10
CA PHE A 75 -5.68 -30.95 61.15
C PHE A 75 -6.22 -32.17 61.89
N LYS A 76 -7.11 -32.93 61.25
CA LYS A 76 -7.74 -34.11 61.86
C LYS A 76 -6.88 -35.36 61.64
N LEU A 77 -6.79 -36.16 62.70
CA LEU A 77 -6.15 -37.46 62.70
C LEU A 77 -7.20 -38.56 62.81
N HIS A 78 -7.16 -39.54 61.92
CA HIS A 78 -8.02 -40.72 62.04
C HIS A 78 -7.35 -41.95 61.44
N ILE A 79 -7.81 -43.13 61.86
CA ILE A 79 -7.31 -44.41 61.38
C ILE A 79 -8.36 -45.03 60.47
N GLU A 80 -7.92 -45.50 59.29
CA GLU A 80 -8.78 -46.20 58.34
C GLU A 80 -8.16 -47.54 57.91
N PRO A 81 -8.98 -48.55 57.55
CA PRO A 81 -8.47 -49.82 57.06
C PRO A 81 -7.82 -49.67 55.67
N LEU A 82 -6.71 -50.39 55.47
CA LEU A 82 -5.94 -50.45 54.23
C LEU A 82 -6.82 -51.01 53.10
N GLY A 83 -7.29 -50.13 52.23
CA GLY A 83 -8.16 -50.47 51.09
C GLY A 83 -9.56 -49.84 51.12
N LYS A 84 -9.90 -49.04 52.14
CA LYS A 84 -11.14 -48.25 52.16
C LYS A 84 -11.22 -47.27 50.99
N GLN A 85 -10.07 -46.80 50.50
CA GLN A 85 -9.98 -45.80 49.45
C GLN A 85 -9.29 -46.35 48.19
N GLU A 86 -9.83 -46.02 47.03
CA GLU A 86 -9.27 -46.39 45.74
C GLU A 86 -8.02 -45.55 45.44
N LEU A 87 -6.86 -46.19 45.57
CA LEU A 87 -5.55 -45.60 45.26
C LEU A 87 -4.99 -46.22 43.98
N SER A 88 -4.14 -45.49 43.26
CA SER A 88 -3.40 -46.06 42.11
C SER A 88 -2.45 -47.18 42.58
N GLU A 89 -2.17 -48.14 41.70
CA GLU A 89 -1.34 -49.32 42.07
C GLU A 89 0.09 -48.95 42.50
N ASP A 90 0.63 -47.83 42.01
CA ASP A 90 1.94 -47.31 42.44
C ASP A 90 1.90 -46.78 43.88
N LEU A 91 0.89 -45.96 44.20
CA LEU A 91 0.68 -45.44 45.54
C LEU A 91 0.39 -46.58 46.53
N LYS A 92 -0.40 -47.58 46.16
CA LYS A 92 -0.63 -48.76 47.01
C LYS A 92 0.67 -49.50 47.34
N LYS A 93 1.59 -49.65 46.38
CA LYS A 93 2.89 -50.30 46.62
C LYS A 93 3.74 -49.50 47.60
N ARG A 94 3.84 -48.19 47.42
CA ARG A 94 4.60 -47.30 48.32
C ARG A 94 4.02 -47.27 49.73
N LEU A 95 2.68 -47.31 49.86
CA LEU A 95 2.00 -47.34 51.16
C LEU A 95 2.28 -48.65 51.91
N ARG A 96 2.33 -49.78 51.17
CA ARG A 96 2.68 -51.10 51.72
C ARG A 96 4.14 -51.15 52.20
N LEU A 97 5.04 -50.42 51.55
CA LEU A 97 6.43 -50.26 51.98
C LEU A 97 6.57 -49.37 53.24
N GLY A 98 5.48 -48.74 53.69
CA GLY A 98 5.46 -47.88 54.88
C GLY A 98 5.90 -46.45 54.61
N GLU A 99 6.04 -46.06 53.34
CA GLU A 99 6.28 -44.68 52.95
C GLU A 99 5.08 -43.79 53.28
N ILE A 100 5.35 -42.50 53.49
CA ILE A 100 4.32 -41.48 53.63
C ILE A 100 3.88 -41.08 52.22
N ILE A 101 2.59 -41.12 51.97
CA ILE A 101 1.99 -40.73 50.69
C ILE A 101 1.20 -39.45 50.87
N ALA A 102 1.45 -38.48 50.01
CA ALA A 102 0.61 -37.29 49.85
C ALA A 102 -0.42 -37.55 48.75
N LEU A 103 -1.70 -37.35 49.06
CA LEU A 103 -2.79 -37.32 48.08
C LEU A 103 -3.12 -35.86 47.80
N ASP A 104 -2.53 -35.32 46.75
CA ASP A 104 -2.64 -33.91 46.40
C ASP A 104 -4.09 -33.46 46.14
N ASP A 105 -4.90 -34.32 45.52
CA ASP A 105 -6.32 -34.03 45.20
C ASP A 105 -7.23 -33.96 46.43
N GLN A 106 -6.83 -34.60 47.53
CA GLN A 106 -7.61 -34.70 48.77
C GLN A 106 -6.92 -34.04 49.95
N TYR A 107 -5.77 -33.39 49.71
CA TYR A 107 -5.00 -32.65 50.69
C TYR A 107 -4.67 -33.45 51.96
N THR A 108 -4.40 -34.75 51.80
CA THR A 108 -4.32 -35.70 52.91
C THR A 108 -3.03 -36.52 52.81
N PHE A 109 -2.36 -36.73 53.95
CA PHE A 109 -1.24 -37.66 54.04
C PHE A 109 -1.69 -38.99 54.63
N MET A 110 -1.11 -40.06 54.10
CA MET A 110 -1.40 -41.42 54.51
C MET A 110 -0.11 -42.18 54.79
N GLN A 111 -0.08 -42.90 55.90
CA GLN A 111 1.01 -43.82 56.21
C GLN A 111 0.49 -45.10 56.85
N ARG A 112 0.99 -46.25 56.38
CA ARG A 112 0.63 -47.54 56.98
C ARG A 112 1.23 -47.67 58.38
N ILE A 113 0.40 -48.07 59.34
CA ILE A 113 0.87 -48.39 60.69
C ILE A 113 1.56 -49.77 60.67
N PRO A 114 2.83 -49.90 61.09
CA PRO A 114 3.57 -51.17 61.03
C PRO A 114 2.84 -52.32 61.72
N ARG A 115 2.90 -53.53 61.14
CA ARG A 115 2.25 -54.75 61.67
C ARG A 115 0.72 -54.66 61.81
N SER A 116 0.07 -53.78 61.04
CA SER A 116 -1.38 -53.66 61.01
C SER A 116 -1.93 -53.53 59.58
N HIS A 117 -3.22 -53.78 59.42
CA HIS A 117 -3.97 -53.50 58.20
C HIS A 117 -4.61 -52.10 58.21
N TYR A 118 -4.06 -51.18 59.00
CA TYR A 118 -4.59 -49.83 59.17
C TYR A 118 -3.61 -48.77 58.68
N VAL A 119 -4.17 -47.66 58.25
CA VAL A 119 -3.48 -46.49 57.72
C VAL A 119 -3.83 -45.31 58.61
N LEU A 120 -2.81 -44.57 59.04
CA LEU A 120 -2.99 -43.28 59.68
C LEU A 120 -3.21 -42.23 58.61
N VAL A 121 -4.33 -41.53 58.70
CA VAL A 121 -4.76 -40.51 57.75
C VAL A 121 -4.73 -39.15 58.43
N VAL A 122 -4.06 -38.19 57.78
CA VAL A 122 -3.77 -36.85 58.31
C VAL A 122 -4.27 -35.83 57.30
N GLY A 123 -5.40 -35.18 57.59
CA GLY A 123 -5.98 -34.22 56.65
C GLY A 123 -7.47 -33.93 56.87
N PRO A 124 -8.05 -32.98 56.11
CA PRO A 124 -7.41 -32.22 55.03
C PRO A 124 -6.49 -31.11 55.57
N ILE A 125 -5.32 -30.93 54.95
CA ILE A 125 -4.36 -29.88 55.29
C ILE A 125 -4.54 -28.70 54.34
N PRO A 126 -5.02 -27.53 54.82
CA PRO A 126 -5.30 -26.37 53.99
C PRO A 126 -4.08 -25.84 53.21
N TYR A 127 -2.86 -26.16 53.62
CA TYR A 127 -1.64 -25.72 52.95
C TYR A 127 -1.51 -26.22 51.50
N LEU A 128 -1.89 -27.48 51.23
CA LEU A 128 -1.79 -28.08 49.89
C LEU A 128 -2.78 -27.44 48.90
N PHE A 129 -3.91 -26.90 49.39
CA PHE A 129 -4.87 -26.12 48.61
C PHE A 129 -4.22 -24.84 48.01
N TYR A 130 -3.34 -24.17 48.77
CA TYR A 130 -2.69 -22.94 48.32
C TYR A 130 -1.74 -23.17 47.14
N LEU A 131 -1.12 -24.35 47.01
CA LEU A 131 -0.13 -24.65 45.96
C LEU A 131 -0.73 -24.65 44.55
N HIS A 132 -1.93 -25.20 44.38
CA HIS A 132 -2.60 -25.23 43.08
C HIS A 132 -3.13 -23.86 42.67
N GLN A 133 -3.61 -23.07 43.65
CA GLN A 133 -4.07 -21.70 43.43
C GLN A 133 -2.93 -20.77 42.96
N MET A 134 -1.66 -21.05 43.29
CA MET A 134 -0.50 -20.26 42.84
C MET A 134 -0.37 -20.23 41.32
N ARG A 135 -0.58 -21.35 40.62
CA ARG A 135 -0.30 -21.43 39.18
C ARG A 135 -1.23 -20.56 38.35
N LEU A 136 -2.50 -20.47 38.74
CA LEU A 136 -3.48 -19.61 38.08
C LEU A 136 -3.21 -18.13 38.38
N LEU A 137 -2.86 -17.82 39.62
CA LEU A 137 -2.47 -16.47 40.04
C LEU A 137 -1.22 -15.99 39.27
N ASP A 138 -0.21 -16.83 39.12
CA ASP A 138 1.01 -16.52 38.37
C ASP A 138 0.72 -16.24 36.89
N LEU A 139 -0.17 -17.01 36.26
CA LEU A 139 -0.55 -16.81 34.85
C LEU A 139 -1.34 -15.51 34.66
N VAL A 140 -2.29 -15.22 35.56
CA VAL A 140 -3.04 -13.96 35.54
C VAL A 140 -2.11 -12.76 35.75
N LEU A 141 -1.16 -12.87 36.68
CA LEU A 141 -0.14 -11.85 36.93
C LEU A 141 0.73 -11.62 35.68
N LEU A 142 1.16 -12.68 34.99
CA LEU A 142 1.96 -12.60 33.76
C LEU A 142 1.21 -11.88 32.63
N VAL A 143 -0.06 -12.24 32.42
CA VAL A 143 -0.91 -11.57 31.43
C VAL A 143 -1.12 -10.09 31.80
N PHE A 144 -1.33 -9.79 33.08
CA PHE A 144 -1.46 -8.43 33.56
C PHE A 144 -0.19 -7.59 33.37
N ILE A 145 1.00 -8.17 33.61
CA ILE A 145 2.30 -7.56 33.30
C ILE A 145 2.41 -7.28 31.79
N GLY A 146 2.07 -8.25 30.95
CA GLY A 146 2.11 -8.11 29.50
C GLY A 146 1.22 -6.96 29.02
N MET A 147 -0.03 -6.89 29.48
CA MET A 147 -0.95 -5.82 29.11
C MET A 147 -0.53 -4.46 29.65
N SER A 148 -0.03 -4.39 30.90
CA SER A 148 0.44 -3.14 31.50
C SER A 148 1.63 -2.54 30.76
N LEU A 149 2.44 -3.35 30.07
CA LEU A 149 3.54 -2.87 29.23
C LEU A 149 3.07 -2.57 27.79
N ALA A 150 2.24 -3.45 27.22
CA ALA A 150 1.80 -3.33 25.83
C ALA A 150 0.87 -2.14 25.59
N LEU A 151 -0.07 -1.87 26.51
CA LEU A 151 -1.12 -0.87 26.30
C LEU A 151 -0.59 0.58 26.28
N PRO A 152 0.27 1.02 27.22
CA PRO A 152 0.89 2.35 27.14
C PRO A 152 1.76 2.52 25.90
N VAL A 153 2.52 1.49 25.53
CA VAL A 153 3.34 1.47 24.31
C VAL A 153 2.48 1.64 23.07
N PHE A 154 1.38 0.88 22.97
CA PHE A 154 0.45 0.96 21.85
C PHE A 154 -0.20 2.34 21.73
N LEU A 155 -0.72 2.87 22.85
CA LEU A 155 -1.36 4.20 22.87
C LEU A 155 -0.39 5.32 22.50
N TRP A 156 0.86 5.23 22.94
CA TRP A 156 1.91 6.20 22.60
C TRP A 156 2.36 6.09 21.13
N MET A 157 2.47 4.88 20.59
CA MET A 157 2.94 4.64 19.21
C MET A 157 1.88 4.97 18.16
N ARG A 158 0.59 4.78 18.48
CA ARG A 158 -0.54 4.99 17.57
C ARG A 158 -0.53 6.35 16.83
N PRO A 159 -0.39 7.52 17.49
CA PRO A 159 -0.38 8.81 16.77
C PRO A 159 0.79 8.94 15.79
N HIS A 160 1.96 8.42 16.14
CA HIS A 160 3.14 8.46 15.25
C HIS A 160 2.96 7.60 14.00
N TRP A 161 2.33 6.44 14.13
CA TRP A 161 2.01 5.58 12.98
C TRP A 161 1.02 6.25 12.04
N GLN A 162 -0.01 6.91 12.58
CA GLN A 162 -1.00 7.64 11.79
C GLN A 162 -0.37 8.83 11.04
N ASP A 163 0.53 9.56 11.67
CA ASP A 163 1.23 10.67 11.03
C ASP A 163 2.15 10.19 9.88
N LEU A 164 2.81 9.03 10.02
CA LEU A 164 3.59 8.43 8.93
C LEU A 164 2.71 8.05 7.74
N LEU A 165 1.55 7.41 7.98
CA LEU A 165 0.61 7.05 6.92
C LEU A 165 0.06 8.29 6.19
N LYS A 166 -0.18 9.40 6.90
CA LYS A 166 -0.58 10.67 6.27
C LYS A 166 0.51 11.20 5.33
N LEU A 167 1.77 11.15 5.75
CA LEU A 167 2.90 11.57 4.92
C LEU A 167 3.06 10.68 3.68
N GLU A 168 2.93 9.36 3.85
CA GLU A 168 2.97 8.39 2.76
C GLU A 168 1.88 8.66 1.72
N ASN A 169 0.63 8.82 2.18
CA ASN A 169 -0.50 9.13 1.29
C ASN A 169 -0.30 10.47 0.57
N ALA A 170 0.19 11.50 1.28
CA ALA A 170 0.48 12.80 0.65
C ALA A 170 1.59 12.68 -0.41
N ALA A 171 2.64 11.89 -0.16
CA ALA A 171 3.71 11.65 -1.11
C ALA A 171 3.22 10.87 -2.35
N GLN A 172 2.38 9.84 -2.16
CA GLN A 172 1.76 9.10 -3.27
C GLN A 172 0.86 10.00 -4.12
N ARG A 173 0.05 10.86 -3.49
CA ARG A 173 -0.82 11.80 -4.20
C ARG A 173 -0.04 12.87 -4.94
N LEU A 174 1.02 13.41 -4.35
CA LEU A 174 1.94 14.33 -5.03
C LEU A 174 2.58 13.65 -6.25
N GLY A 175 3.02 12.39 -6.09
CA GLY A 175 3.56 11.57 -7.19
C GLY A 175 2.55 11.25 -8.29
N ALA A 176 1.27 11.16 -7.95
CA ALA A 176 0.17 11.00 -8.92
C ALA A 176 -0.26 12.31 -9.62
N GLY A 177 0.43 13.43 -9.36
CA GLY A 177 0.17 14.71 -10.02
C GLY A 177 -0.72 15.70 -9.23
N HIS A 178 -1.11 15.39 -7.99
CA HIS A 178 -1.81 16.35 -7.13
C HIS A 178 -0.82 17.31 -6.46
N LEU A 179 -0.36 18.28 -7.26
CA LEU A 179 0.67 19.25 -6.91
C LEU A 179 0.31 20.19 -5.75
N ASP A 180 -0.97 20.36 -5.42
CA ASP A 180 -1.44 21.23 -4.34
C ASP A 180 -1.46 20.54 -2.96
N GLU A 181 -1.15 19.24 -2.88
CA GLU A 181 -1.16 18.50 -1.63
C GLU A 181 -0.09 19.00 -0.65
N ARG A 182 -0.50 19.30 0.59
CA ARG A 182 0.38 19.77 1.65
C ARG A 182 0.07 19.03 2.95
N THR A 183 1.13 18.64 3.67
CA THR A 183 1.00 17.98 4.96
C THR A 183 0.94 18.99 6.09
N HIS A 184 0.01 18.79 7.02
CA HIS A 184 -0.10 19.60 8.23
C HIS A 184 -0.03 18.66 9.44
N PHE A 185 1.04 18.81 10.21
CA PHE A 185 1.25 18.11 11.48
C PHE A 185 1.21 19.11 12.63
N ASP A 186 0.74 18.68 13.80
CA ASP A 186 0.78 19.50 15.00
C ASP A 186 2.24 19.93 15.32
N PRO A 187 2.46 21.17 15.82
CA PRO A 187 3.80 21.66 16.13
C PRO A 187 4.56 20.81 17.17
N THR A 188 3.83 20.05 17.98
CA THR A 188 4.37 19.13 18.99
C THR A 188 4.70 17.75 18.42
N SER A 189 4.24 17.43 17.21
CA SER A 189 4.54 16.15 16.55
C SER A 189 6.01 16.08 16.17
N SER A 190 6.60 14.91 16.39
CA SER A 190 7.98 14.61 16.01
C SER A 190 8.23 14.71 14.51
N LEU A 191 7.18 14.58 13.71
CA LEU A 191 7.22 14.60 12.25
C LEU A 191 6.95 15.98 11.67
N SER A 192 6.65 17.00 12.49
CA SER A 192 6.41 18.38 12.04
C SER A 192 7.53 18.91 11.13
N ARG A 193 8.80 18.74 11.52
CA ARG A 193 9.95 19.13 10.68
C ARG A 193 10.03 18.37 9.36
N LEU A 194 9.64 17.10 9.35
CA LEU A 194 9.62 16.29 8.13
C LEU A 194 8.48 16.74 7.21
N GLY A 195 7.31 17.06 7.75
CA GLY A 195 6.20 17.65 6.99
C GLY A 195 6.54 19.02 6.40
N VAL A 196 7.24 19.88 7.14
CA VAL A 196 7.76 21.16 6.61
C VAL A 196 8.74 20.92 5.46
N ALA A 197 9.68 19.98 5.62
CA ALA A 197 10.62 19.63 4.55
C ALA A 197 9.90 19.05 3.31
N PHE A 198 8.88 18.22 3.52
CA PHE A 198 8.03 17.69 2.45
C PHE A 198 7.28 18.82 1.72
N ASN A 199 6.67 19.75 2.45
CA ASN A 199 5.96 20.87 1.86
C ASN A 199 6.91 21.77 1.05
N GLN A 200 8.12 22.03 1.56
CA GLN A 200 9.13 22.79 0.81
C GLN A 200 9.56 22.06 -0.47
N MET A 201 9.70 20.74 -0.43
CA MET A 201 9.98 19.93 -1.61
C MET A 201 8.83 20.04 -2.63
N ALA A 202 7.58 19.94 -2.17
CA ALA A 202 6.40 20.09 -3.02
C ALA A 202 6.32 21.49 -3.65
N ASP A 203 6.61 22.56 -2.90
CA ASP A 203 6.67 23.93 -3.41
C ASP A 203 7.77 24.10 -4.48
N ASN A 204 8.95 23.51 -4.25
CA ASN A 204 10.05 23.55 -5.21
C ASN A 204 9.69 22.82 -6.52
N VAL A 205 9.04 21.66 -6.41
CA VAL A 205 8.54 20.91 -7.58
C VAL A 205 7.51 21.73 -8.35
N ASN A 206 6.53 22.33 -7.66
CA ASN A 206 5.53 23.19 -8.30
C ASN A 206 6.17 24.37 -9.02
N THR A 207 7.15 25.01 -8.37
CA THR A 207 7.88 26.15 -8.96
C THR A 207 8.66 25.70 -10.20
N LEU A 208 9.36 24.55 -10.14
CA LEU A 208 10.10 24.02 -11.28
C LEU A 208 9.19 23.73 -12.47
N ILE A 209 8.03 23.11 -12.23
CA ILE A 209 7.02 22.83 -13.27
C ILE A 209 6.48 24.14 -13.85
N ALA A 210 6.15 25.12 -13.01
CA ALA A 210 5.66 26.42 -13.44
C ALA A 210 6.73 27.20 -14.25
N SER A 211 7.99 27.16 -13.85
CA SER A 211 9.10 27.78 -14.57
C SER A 211 9.37 27.08 -15.91
N LYS A 212 9.35 25.74 -15.96
CA LYS A 212 9.42 24.97 -17.23
C LYS A 212 8.30 25.43 -18.18
N LYS A 213 7.08 25.60 -17.66
CA LYS A 213 5.93 26.10 -18.43
C LYS A 213 6.17 27.50 -19.00
N GLN A 214 6.58 28.46 -18.16
CA GLN A 214 6.84 29.83 -18.60
C GLN A 214 7.98 29.91 -19.62
N LEU A 215 9.02 29.09 -19.45
CA LEU A 215 10.15 29.05 -20.37
C LEU A 215 9.73 28.53 -21.75
N ILE A 216 8.95 27.45 -21.81
CA ILE A 216 8.50 26.92 -23.12
C ILE A 216 7.56 27.92 -23.81
N ASP A 217 6.60 28.50 -23.06
CA ASP A 217 5.71 29.53 -23.59
C ASP A 217 6.47 30.81 -24.03
N GLY A 218 7.58 31.15 -23.37
CA GLY A 218 8.44 32.27 -23.76
C GLY A 218 9.27 32.00 -25.02
N ILE A 219 9.91 30.82 -25.10
CA ILE A 219 10.68 30.38 -26.29
C ILE A 219 9.78 30.38 -27.53
N ALA A 220 8.52 29.96 -27.38
CA ALA A 220 7.48 30.05 -28.41
C ALA A 220 7.45 31.40 -29.13
N HIS A 221 7.35 32.44 -28.30
CA HIS A 221 7.03 33.79 -28.73
C HIS A 221 8.26 34.47 -29.31
N GLU A 222 9.41 34.21 -28.69
CA GLU A 222 10.71 34.71 -29.11
C GLU A 222 11.23 34.04 -30.38
N LEU A 223 10.83 32.79 -30.70
CA LEU A 223 11.20 32.13 -31.96
C LEU A 223 10.27 32.47 -33.14
N ARG A 224 8.97 32.71 -32.88
CA ARG A 224 8.02 33.10 -33.93
C ARG A 224 8.38 34.43 -34.60
N THR A 225 8.80 35.41 -33.80
CA THR A 225 9.14 36.76 -34.27
C THR A 225 10.31 36.81 -35.28
N PRO A 226 11.48 36.18 -35.03
CA PRO A 226 12.58 36.15 -36.00
C PRO A 226 12.26 35.31 -37.23
N LEU A 227 11.43 34.26 -37.13
CA LEU A 227 10.99 33.48 -38.29
C LEU A 227 10.15 34.32 -39.26
N VAL A 228 9.17 35.06 -38.75
CA VAL A 228 8.37 35.99 -39.56
C VAL A 228 9.27 37.05 -40.23
N ARG A 229 10.26 37.57 -39.50
CA ARG A 229 11.24 38.53 -40.05
C ARG A 229 12.14 37.91 -41.12
N LEU A 230 12.56 36.66 -40.96
CA LEU A 230 13.32 35.91 -41.96
C LEU A 230 12.49 35.75 -43.23
N ARG A 231 11.21 35.34 -43.12
CA ARG A 231 10.30 35.19 -44.25
C ARG A 231 10.15 36.50 -45.03
N TYR A 232 9.91 37.60 -44.31
CA TYR A 232 9.78 38.92 -44.92
C TYR A 232 11.07 39.38 -45.63
N ARG A 233 12.24 39.14 -45.02
CA ARG A 233 13.54 39.47 -45.64
C ARG A 233 13.83 38.64 -46.90
N LEU A 234 13.28 37.43 -46.98
CA LEU A 234 13.41 36.58 -48.16
C LEU A 234 12.43 36.97 -49.26
N GLU A 235 11.20 37.32 -48.91
CA GLU A 235 10.24 37.90 -49.85
C GLU A 235 10.77 39.20 -50.49
N MET A 236 11.55 39.99 -49.74
CA MET A 236 12.19 41.22 -50.22
C MET A 236 13.56 41.04 -50.89
N SER A 237 14.07 39.81 -51.01
CA SER A 237 15.41 39.59 -51.56
C SER A 237 15.37 39.42 -53.08
N ASP A 238 15.86 40.43 -53.80
CA ASP A 238 15.95 40.41 -55.28
C ASP A 238 17.15 39.60 -55.82
N ASN A 239 18.02 39.09 -54.94
CA ASN A 239 19.28 38.40 -55.31
C ASN A 239 19.20 36.87 -55.24
N LEU A 240 18.08 36.30 -54.77
CA LEU A 240 17.89 34.85 -54.72
C LEU A 240 17.20 34.38 -55.99
N SER A 241 17.62 33.23 -56.52
CA SER A 241 16.84 32.57 -57.57
C SER A 241 15.50 32.12 -57.01
N GLU A 242 14.48 32.01 -57.87
CA GLU A 242 13.13 31.59 -57.49
C GLU A 242 13.13 30.21 -56.79
N SER A 243 14.04 29.32 -57.19
CA SER A 243 14.23 28.01 -56.56
C SER A 243 14.84 28.07 -55.16
N GLU A 244 15.80 28.98 -54.92
CA GLU A 244 16.40 29.20 -53.59
C GLU A 244 15.39 29.86 -52.63
N GLN A 245 14.60 30.81 -53.12
CA GLN A 245 13.54 31.45 -52.36
C GLN A 245 12.46 30.43 -51.94
N GLN A 246 12.05 29.56 -52.86
CA GLN A 246 11.11 28.46 -52.58
C GLN A 246 11.70 27.41 -51.63
N ALA A 247 12.99 27.09 -51.73
CA ALA A 247 13.65 26.18 -50.79
C ALA A 247 13.66 26.76 -49.37
N LEU A 248 14.04 28.02 -49.23
CA LEU A 248 14.15 28.65 -47.91
C LEU A 248 12.80 28.98 -47.28
N ASN A 249 11.78 29.30 -48.07
CA ASN A 249 10.40 29.39 -47.58
C ASN A 249 9.88 28.04 -47.06
N ARG A 250 10.24 26.93 -47.72
CA ARG A 250 9.93 25.58 -47.23
C ARG A 250 10.62 25.29 -45.90
N ASP A 251 11.90 25.63 -45.77
CA ASP A 251 12.66 25.43 -44.53
C ASP A 251 12.09 26.26 -43.36
N ILE A 252 11.69 27.52 -43.61
CA ILE A 252 11.02 28.37 -42.61
C ILE A 252 9.66 27.78 -42.20
N GLY A 253 8.85 27.35 -43.17
CA GLY A 253 7.56 26.71 -42.87
C GLY A 253 7.73 25.43 -42.03
N GLN A 254 8.77 24.64 -42.30
CA GLN A 254 9.12 23.48 -41.47
C GLN A 254 9.48 23.90 -40.04
N LEU A 255 10.31 24.94 -39.86
CA LEU A 255 10.65 25.45 -38.53
C LEU A 255 9.42 25.97 -37.76
N GLU A 256 8.50 26.65 -38.44
CA GLU A 256 7.24 27.10 -37.83
C GLU A 256 6.38 25.92 -37.38
N SER A 257 6.24 24.88 -38.20
CA SER A 257 5.52 23.66 -37.84
C SER A 257 6.14 22.96 -36.63
N LEU A 258 7.47 22.84 -36.60
CA LEU A 258 8.20 22.21 -35.50
C LEU A 258 8.02 22.97 -34.17
N ILE A 259 8.05 24.30 -34.22
CA ILE A 259 7.79 25.12 -33.03
C ILE A 259 6.35 24.93 -32.58
N ASP A 260 5.38 24.95 -33.50
CA ASP A 260 3.98 24.78 -33.15
C ASP A 260 3.67 23.40 -32.54
N GLU A 261 4.30 22.34 -33.05
CA GLU A 261 4.27 20.99 -32.48
C GLU A 261 4.85 20.95 -31.06
N LEU A 262 6.04 21.52 -30.86
CA LEU A 262 6.70 21.57 -29.54
C LEU A 262 5.83 22.30 -28.49
N LEU A 263 5.21 23.40 -28.90
CA LEU A 263 4.34 24.19 -28.03
C LEU A 263 3.04 23.49 -27.73
N THR A 264 2.46 22.82 -28.73
CA THR A 264 1.26 22.01 -28.56
C THR A 264 1.54 20.88 -27.56
N TYR A 265 2.65 20.16 -27.73
CA TYR A 265 3.08 19.13 -26.78
C TYR A 265 3.26 19.71 -25.36
N ALA A 266 3.98 20.82 -25.20
CA ALA A 266 4.20 21.45 -23.90
C ALA A 266 2.95 22.01 -23.22
N ARG A 267 1.92 22.34 -24.01
CA ARG A 267 0.60 22.72 -23.49
C ARG A 267 -0.20 21.50 -23.03
N LEU A 268 -0.05 20.37 -23.71
CA LEU A 268 -0.74 19.13 -23.42
C LEU A 268 -0.10 18.31 -22.29
N ASP A 269 1.22 18.45 -22.05
CA ASP A 269 1.97 17.89 -20.90
C ASP A 269 1.53 18.48 -19.53
N ARG A 270 0.41 19.22 -19.49
CA ARG A 270 -0.12 19.87 -18.29
C ARG A 270 -1.17 18.97 -17.65
N PRO A 271 -1.17 18.78 -16.32
CA PRO A 271 -2.15 17.94 -15.63
C PRO A 271 -3.60 18.48 -15.66
N GLN A 272 -3.85 19.67 -16.20
CA GLN A 272 -5.17 20.31 -16.29
C GLN A 272 -5.34 21.04 -17.63
N VAL A 273 -5.32 20.29 -18.73
CA VAL A 273 -5.74 20.85 -20.03
C VAL A 273 -7.26 21.04 -20.00
N ALA A 274 -7.73 22.28 -20.04
CA ALA A 274 -9.15 22.55 -20.23
C ALA A 274 -9.52 22.22 -21.68
N LEU A 275 -10.34 21.18 -21.86
CA LEU A 275 -10.90 20.83 -23.16
C LEU A 275 -12.11 21.73 -23.44
N ASN A 276 -12.14 22.34 -24.62
CA ASN A 276 -13.33 23.04 -25.09
C ASN A 276 -14.20 22.06 -25.87
N ILE A 277 -15.07 21.35 -25.14
CA ILE A 277 -15.89 20.27 -25.68
C ILE A 277 -17.13 20.86 -26.36
N GLU A 278 -17.25 20.65 -27.67
CA GLU A 278 -18.38 21.11 -28.46
C GLU A 278 -19.11 19.93 -29.12
N PRO A 279 -20.45 19.95 -29.21
CA PRO A 279 -21.19 18.93 -29.94
C PRO A 279 -20.95 19.10 -31.45
N ILE A 280 -20.42 18.06 -32.10
CA ILE A 280 -20.16 18.05 -33.54
C ILE A 280 -20.59 16.72 -34.15
N ASP A 281 -21.05 16.76 -35.39
CA ASP A 281 -21.25 15.58 -36.22
C ASP A 281 -19.88 15.07 -36.69
N LEU A 282 -19.24 14.28 -35.82
CA LEU A 282 -17.89 13.77 -36.04
C LEU A 282 -17.76 12.90 -37.31
N PRO A 283 -18.72 12.00 -37.65
CA PRO A 283 -18.71 11.28 -38.93
C PRO A 283 -18.65 12.21 -40.13
N LYS A 284 -19.52 13.23 -40.17
CA LYS A 284 -19.55 14.19 -41.28
C LYS A 284 -18.27 15.02 -41.37
N TRP A 285 -17.76 15.49 -40.23
CA TRP A 285 -16.47 16.20 -40.19
C TRP A 285 -15.33 15.33 -40.72
N LEU A 286 -15.31 14.04 -40.37
CA LEU A 286 -14.29 13.10 -40.83
C LEU A 286 -14.42 12.83 -42.33
N GLU A 287 -15.65 12.66 -42.85
CA GLU A 287 -15.91 12.54 -44.29
C GLU A 287 -15.36 13.75 -45.07
N ASP A 288 -15.71 14.97 -44.66
CA ASP A 288 -15.26 16.20 -45.30
C ASP A 288 -13.72 16.29 -45.32
N LYS A 289 -13.06 15.97 -44.20
CA LYS A 289 -11.58 16.01 -44.09
C LYS A 289 -10.90 14.95 -44.95
N ILE A 290 -11.43 13.72 -45.00
CA ILE A 290 -10.84 12.65 -45.80
C ILE A 290 -11.03 12.92 -47.30
N GLU A 291 -12.13 13.53 -47.71
CA GLU A 291 -12.29 14.01 -49.10
C GLU A 291 -11.23 15.06 -49.45
N ASP A 292 -11.00 16.07 -48.61
CA ASP A 292 -9.94 17.06 -48.83
C ASP A 292 -8.55 16.41 -49.00
N ILE A 293 -8.24 15.41 -48.17
CA ILE A 293 -6.98 14.67 -48.24
C ILE A 293 -6.88 13.84 -49.54
N ARG A 294 -7.98 13.19 -49.96
CA ARG A 294 -8.06 12.46 -51.24
C ARG A 294 -7.83 13.36 -52.44
N LEU A 295 -8.33 14.61 -52.41
CA LEU A 295 -8.12 15.58 -53.49
C LEU A 295 -6.64 15.95 -53.65
N ILE A 296 -5.89 16.03 -52.55
CA ILE A 296 -4.47 16.39 -52.52
C ILE A 296 -3.59 15.18 -52.90
N HIS A 297 -3.94 14.00 -52.41
CA HIS A 297 -3.17 12.76 -52.56
C HIS A 297 -3.83 11.75 -53.49
N GLN A 298 -4.09 12.16 -54.74
CA GLN A 298 -4.79 11.36 -55.74
C GLN A 298 -4.07 10.05 -56.11
N GLU A 299 -2.76 9.99 -55.84
CA GLU A 299 -1.92 8.81 -56.03
C GLU A 299 -2.10 7.73 -54.95
N ARG A 300 -2.79 8.03 -53.85
CA ARG A 300 -3.01 7.12 -52.71
C ARG A 300 -4.44 6.60 -52.68
N GLU A 301 -4.61 5.32 -52.34
CA GLU A 301 -5.92 4.71 -52.11
C GLU A 301 -6.32 4.90 -50.63
N ILE A 302 -7.13 5.92 -50.34
CA ILE A 302 -7.59 6.23 -48.98
C ILE A 302 -9.03 5.76 -48.81
N GLN A 303 -9.26 4.72 -48.00
CA GLN A 303 -10.59 4.19 -47.68
C GLN A 303 -11.10 4.78 -46.35
N LEU A 304 -12.40 5.07 -46.27
CA LEU A 304 -13.07 5.57 -45.06
C LEU A 304 -14.17 4.60 -44.68
N ASP A 305 -14.08 4.06 -43.46
CA ASP A 305 -15.01 3.06 -42.93
C ASP A 305 -15.68 3.58 -41.64
N ILE A 306 -16.97 3.90 -41.72
CA ILE A 306 -17.78 4.34 -40.57
C ILE A 306 -18.96 3.37 -40.40
N PRO A 307 -18.76 2.20 -39.77
CA PRO A 307 -19.77 1.14 -39.70
C PRO A 307 -20.96 1.49 -38.78
N HIS A 308 -20.81 2.47 -37.89
CA HIS A 308 -21.85 2.87 -36.94
C HIS A 308 -22.31 4.30 -37.18
N VAL A 309 -23.62 4.51 -37.18
CA VAL A 309 -24.23 5.84 -37.15
C VAL A 309 -24.65 6.13 -35.71
N GLY A 310 -24.08 7.17 -35.11
CA GLY A 310 -24.37 7.53 -33.72
C GLY A 310 -23.68 8.82 -33.26
N ASP A 311 -24.02 9.26 -32.06
CA ASP A 311 -23.40 10.42 -31.41
C ASP A 311 -22.08 10.01 -30.75
N PHE A 312 -20.96 10.51 -31.30
CA PHE A 312 -19.60 10.24 -30.79
C PHE A 312 -19.22 11.15 -29.61
N GLY A 313 -20.18 11.91 -29.09
CA GLY A 313 -19.99 12.82 -27.97
C GLY A 313 -19.39 14.15 -28.41
N GLY A 314 -19.31 15.08 -27.47
CA GLY A 314 -18.62 16.35 -27.72
C GLY A 314 -17.11 16.15 -27.79
N VAL A 315 -16.44 16.89 -28.66
CA VAL A 315 -14.98 16.91 -28.79
C VAL A 315 -14.47 18.34 -28.89
N ASP A 316 -13.22 18.57 -28.47
CA ASP A 316 -12.43 19.73 -28.84
C ASP A 316 -11.93 19.54 -30.26
N LEU A 317 -12.62 20.19 -31.21
CA LEU A 317 -12.38 20.06 -32.65
C LEU A 317 -10.93 20.33 -33.03
N ARG A 318 -10.30 21.34 -32.42
CA ARG A 318 -8.90 21.70 -32.69
C ARG A 318 -7.94 20.58 -32.29
N LEU A 319 -8.20 19.89 -31.18
CA LEU A 319 -7.38 18.74 -30.77
C LEU A 319 -7.66 17.52 -31.64
N MET A 320 -8.92 17.29 -32.02
CA MET A 320 -9.26 16.17 -32.90
C MET A 320 -8.67 16.33 -34.31
N GLU A 321 -8.65 17.54 -34.85
CA GLU A 321 -7.90 17.88 -36.07
C GLU A 321 -6.43 17.50 -35.94
N ARG A 322 -5.79 17.85 -34.80
CA ARG A 322 -4.38 17.47 -34.57
C ARG A 322 -4.18 15.97 -34.45
N VAL A 323 -5.12 15.23 -33.86
CA VAL A 323 -5.03 13.76 -33.81
C VAL A 323 -5.08 13.20 -35.22
N LEU A 324 -6.10 13.57 -36.00
CA LEU A 324 -6.28 13.10 -37.37
C LEU A 324 -5.08 13.47 -38.24
N ASP A 325 -4.64 14.73 -38.23
CA ASP A 325 -3.52 15.20 -39.03
C ASP A 325 -2.23 14.45 -38.69
N ASN A 326 -1.93 14.23 -37.41
CA ASN A 326 -0.72 13.51 -37.03
C ASN A 326 -0.77 12.04 -37.46
N LEU A 327 -1.91 11.36 -37.26
CA LEU A 327 -2.06 9.95 -37.63
C LEU A 327 -2.05 9.76 -39.15
N VAL A 328 -2.77 10.59 -39.90
CA VAL A 328 -2.83 10.51 -41.36
C VAL A 328 -1.51 10.92 -42.00
N ASN A 329 -0.86 12.00 -41.54
CA ASN A 329 0.46 12.38 -42.07
C ASN A 329 1.51 11.30 -41.79
N ASN A 330 1.43 10.65 -40.63
CA ASN A 330 2.28 9.50 -40.33
C ASN A 330 2.00 8.35 -41.31
N ALA A 331 0.75 7.99 -41.53
CA ALA A 331 0.37 6.95 -42.48
C ALA A 331 0.78 7.30 -43.93
N LEU A 332 0.55 8.53 -44.40
CA LEU A 332 0.95 8.99 -45.74
C LEU A 332 2.46 8.96 -45.96
N ARG A 333 3.24 9.17 -44.90
CA ARG A 333 4.70 9.16 -44.95
C ARG A 333 5.28 7.75 -45.06
N TYR A 334 4.65 6.76 -44.44
CA TYR A 334 5.18 5.39 -44.35
C TYR A 334 4.46 4.37 -45.23
N SER A 335 3.23 4.64 -45.65
CA SER A 335 2.47 3.81 -46.60
C SER A 335 3.13 3.75 -47.97
N GLU A 336 2.90 2.64 -48.66
CA GLU A 336 3.25 2.45 -50.07
C GLU A 336 2.13 2.94 -50.98
N GLN A 337 0.88 2.53 -50.75
CA GLN A 337 -0.25 2.91 -51.62
C GLN A 337 -1.58 3.07 -50.87
N ARG A 338 -1.81 2.32 -49.80
CA ARG A 338 -3.13 2.18 -49.17
C ARG A 338 -3.18 2.73 -47.76
N LEU A 339 -4.24 3.48 -47.48
CA LEU A 339 -4.59 3.93 -46.15
C LEU A 339 -6.05 3.59 -45.88
N ARG A 340 -6.37 3.22 -44.64
CA ARG A 340 -7.76 3.11 -44.18
C ARG A 340 -7.94 3.94 -42.92
N VAL A 341 -9.00 4.75 -42.92
CA VAL A 341 -9.43 5.51 -41.75
C VAL A 341 -10.77 4.97 -41.28
N GLY A 342 -10.86 4.66 -39.99
CA GLY A 342 -12.05 4.05 -39.39
C GLY A 342 -12.57 4.85 -38.21
N LEU A 343 -13.89 4.92 -38.04
CA LEU A 343 -14.53 5.51 -36.87
C LEU A 343 -15.68 4.61 -36.38
N TRP A 344 -15.59 4.11 -35.15
CA TRP A 344 -16.61 3.21 -34.59
C TRP A 344 -16.68 3.30 -33.05
N PHE A 345 -17.68 2.63 -32.46
CA PHE A 345 -17.82 2.48 -31.01
C PHE A 345 -17.30 1.12 -30.55
N ASP A 346 -16.52 1.13 -29.48
CA ASP A 346 -16.16 -0.05 -28.69
C ASP A 346 -16.72 0.10 -27.27
N GLY A 347 -17.94 -0.39 -27.08
CA GLY A 347 -18.71 -0.16 -25.85
C GLY A 347 -19.05 1.32 -25.65
N ASP A 348 -18.58 1.90 -24.54
CA ASP A 348 -18.76 3.32 -24.20
C ASP A 348 -17.62 4.22 -24.75
N LEU A 349 -16.67 3.64 -25.50
CA LEU A 349 -15.57 4.35 -26.11
C LEU A 349 -15.84 4.59 -27.61
N ALA A 350 -15.58 5.80 -28.08
CA ALA A 350 -15.42 6.10 -29.48
C ALA A 350 -13.96 5.83 -29.88
N CYS A 351 -13.73 5.24 -31.05
CA CYS A 351 -12.40 4.92 -31.55
C CYS A 351 -12.22 5.41 -32.99
N LEU A 352 -11.18 6.22 -33.18
CA LEU A 352 -10.65 6.67 -34.48
C LEU A 352 -9.40 5.84 -34.79
N GLN A 353 -9.35 5.21 -35.96
CA GLN A 353 -8.22 4.39 -36.39
C GLN A 353 -7.67 4.86 -37.72
N VAL A 354 -6.35 4.78 -37.86
CA VAL A 354 -5.65 4.95 -39.13
C VAL A 354 -4.74 3.75 -39.35
N GLU A 355 -4.96 3.04 -40.45
CA GLU A 355 -4.17 1.90 -40.91
C GLU A 355 -3.37 2.27 -42.17
N ASP A 356 -2.13 1.78 -42.27
CA ASP A 356 -1.28 1.87 -43.45
C ASP A 356 -0.78 0.49 -43.93
N ASP A 357 -0.28 0.45 -45.17
CA ASP A 357 0.38 -0.70 -45.81
C ASP A 357 1.92 -0.60 -45.80
N GLY A 358 2.48 0.20 -44.90
CA GLY A 358 3.92 0.41 -44.77
C GLY A 358 4.66 -0.74 -44.07
N PRO A 359 5.89 -0.50 -43.56
CA PRO A 359 6.71 -1.54 -42.91
C PRO A 359 6.20 -1.98 -41.53
N GLY A 360 5.20 -1.29 -40.96
CA GLY A 360 4.70 -1.54 -39.62
C GLY A 360 5.69 -1.15 -38.50
N ILE A 361 5.34 -1.50 -37.26
CA ILE A 361 6.15 -1.24 -36.06
C ILE A 361 6.40 -2.54 -35.29
N PRO A 362 7.67 -2.90 -35.02
CA PRO A 362 8.03 -4.07 -34.20
C PRO A 362 7.39 -4.00 -32.80
N PRO A 363 6.90 -5.12 -32.24
CA PRO A 363 6.22 -5.14 -30.94
C PRO A 363 7.00 -4.45 -29.82
N GLU A 364 8.32 -4.64 -29.75
CA GLU A 364 9.20 -4.03 -28.75
C GLU A 364 9.29 -2.50 -28.81
N GLU A 365 8.96 -1.90 -29.97
CA GLU A 365 9.06 -0.45 -30.18
C GLU A 365 7.69 0.26 -30.06
N ARG A 366 6.59 -0.48 -29.91
CA ARG A 366 5.21 0.05 -29.94
C ARG A 366 4.87 1.00 -28.80
N GLU A 367 5.47 0.83 -27.64
CA GLU A 367 5.31 1.79 -26.53
C GLU A 367 6.19 3.02 -26.75
N ARG A 368 7.42 2.80 -27.24
CA ARG A 368 8.43 3.86 -27.40
C ARG A 368 8.09 4.86 -28.50
N VAL A 369 7.31 4.48 -29.51
CA VAL A 369 6.90 5.41 -30.59
C VAL A 369 6.04 6.59 -30.11
N PHE A 370 5.44 6.49 -28.92
CA PHE A 370 4.68 7.60 -28.32
C PHE A 370 5.54 8.51 -27.44
N GLU A 371 6.80 8.16 -27.20
CA GLU A 371 7.72 9.02 -26.46
C GLU A 371 8.14 10.24 -27.31
N PRO A 372 8.27 11.44 -26.70
CA PRO A 372 8.65 12.64 -27.43
C PRO A 372 10.07 12.51 -28.00
N PHE A 373 10.23 12.95 -29.25
CA PHE A 373 11.49 12.94 -30.01
C PHE A 373 12.02 11.55 -30.39
N VAL A 374 11.25 10.48 -30.16
CA VAL A 374 11.65 9.12 -30.56
C VAL A 374 11.36 8.87 -32.03
N ARG A 375 12.34 8.27 -32.73
CA ARG A 375 12.28 7.90 -34.15
C ARG A 375 12.93 6.53 -34.33
N LEU A 376 12.23 5.60 -34.98
CA LEU A 376 12.69 4.21 -35.13
C LEU A 376 13.76 4.02 -36.21
N ASP A 377 13.75 4.84 -37.26
CA ASP A 377 14.76 4.79 -38.32
C ASP A 377 15.30 6.20 -38.63
N PRO A 378 16.49 6.56 -38.14
CA PRO A 378 17.09 7.88 -38.37
C PRO A 378 17.53 8.13 -39.83
N SER A 379 17.63 7.08 -40.65
CA SER A 379 18.30 7.13 -41.96
C SER A 379 17.37 7.51 -43.12
N ARG A 380 16.10 7.03 -43.10
CA ARG A 380 15.07 7.34 -44.11
C ARG A 380 14.50 8.76 -44.00
N ASP A 381 14.95 9.51 -43.00
CA ASP A 381 14.13 10.51 -42.33
C ASP A 381 14.73 11.93 -42.32
N ARG A 382 15.98 12.07 -42.81
CA ARG A 382 16.59 13.39 -43.10
C ARG A 382 15.94 14.10 -44.28
N ALA A 383 15.27 13.37 -45.18
CA ALA A 383 14.59 13.92 -46.35
C ALA A 383 13.16 14.42 -46.06
N THR A 384 12.54 13.98 -44.95
CA THR A 384 11.10 14.15 -44.69
C THR A 384 10.76 14.96 -43.42
N GLY A 385 11.75 15.46 -42.68
CA GLY A 385 11.59 16.64 -41.81
C GLY A 385 10.84 16.49 -40.46
N GLY A 386 10.25 15.34 -40.12
CA GLY A 386 9.49 15.21 -38.86
C GLY A 386 10.36 15.22 -37.59
N CYS A 387 9.94 15.88 -36.50
CA CYS A 387 10.70 15.91 -35.24
C CYS A 387 10.42 14.78 -34.25
N GLY A 388 9.46 13.89 -34.55
CA GLY A 388 9.06 12.82 -33.64
C GLY A 388 8.17 13.29 -32.47
N LEU A 389 7.47 14.42 -32.62
CA LEU A 389 6.48 14.89 -31.64
C LEU A 389 5.04 14.49 -31.99
N GLY A 390 4.73 14.17 -33.24
CA GLY A 390 3.34 13.93 -33.67
C GLY A 390 2.62 12.84 -32.88
N LEU A 391 3.21 11.65 -32.75
CA LEU A 391 2.61 10.55 -31.97
C LEU A 391 2.59 10.85 -30.47
N ALA A 392 3.57 11.58 -29.95
CA ALA A 392 3.58 12.04 -28.56
C ALA A 392 2.45 13.05 -28.28
N ILE A 393 2.12 13.91 -29.25
CA ILE A 393 0.95 14.81 -29.18
C ILE A 393 -0.34 13.99 -29.15
N VAL A 394 -0.49 12.99 -30.03
CA VAL A 394 -1.67 12.10 -30.04
C VAL A 394 -1.84 11.41 -28.67
N HIS A 395 -0.75 10.89 -28.11
CA HIS A 395 -0.77 10.28 -26.78
C HIS A 395 -1.19 11.27 -25.68
N SER A 396 -0.62 12.48 -25.66
CA SER A 396 -0.99 13.51 -24.68
C SER A 396 -2.45 13.97 -24.82
N ILE A 397 -2.99 14.01 -26.05
CA ILE A 397 -4.42 14.28 -26.28
C ILE A 397 -5.27 13.11 -25.75
N ALA A 398 -4.86 11.86 -25.95
CA ALA A 398 -5.60 10.70 -25.46
C ALA A 398 -5.72 10.76 -23.93
N VAL A 399 -4.61 11.05 -23.25
CA VAL A 399 -4.59 11.24 -21.79
C VAL A 399 -5.52 12.39 -21.35
N ALA A 400 -5.51 13.52 -22.06
CA ALA A 400 -6.39 14.65 -21.75
C ALA A 400 -7.88 14.29 -21.87
N TYR A 401 -8.25 13.44 -22.83
CA TYR A 401 -9.60 12.91 -23.01
C TYR A 401 -9.96 11.77 -22.03
N GLN A 402 -9.06 11.38 -21.11
CA GLN A 402 -9.20 10.16 -20.30
C GLN A 402 -9.34 8.89 -21.17
N GLY A 403 -8.78 8.95 -22.38
CA GLY A 403 -8.75 7.90 -23.38
C GLY A 403 -7.39 7.20 -23.46
N GLN A 404 -7.21 6.41 -24.52
CA GLN A 404 -5.99 5.64 -24.77
C GLN A 404 -5.65 5.63 -26.26
N VAL A 405 -4.37 5.51 -26.59
CA VAL A 405 -3.89 5.29 -27.96
C VAL A 405 -3.11 4.00 -28.03
N PHE A 406 -3.34 3.22 -29.08
CA PHE A 406 -2.70 1.94 -29.32
C PHE A 406 -2.05 1.90 -30.70
N VAL A 407 -1.05 1.06 -30.83
CA VAL A 407 -0.47 0.70 -32.12
C VAL A 407 -0.43 -0.82 -32.26
N GLU A 408 -0.95 -1.33 -33.37
CA GLU A 408 -1.02 -2.75 -33.70
C GLU A 408 -0.55 -2.99 -35.14
N GLY A 409 -0.49 -4.26 -35.54
CA GLY A 409 -0.29 -4.59 -36.96
C GLY A 409 -1.58 -4.34 -37.75
N SER A 410 -1.45 -3.72 -38.92
CA SER A 410 -2.57 -3.45 -39.82
C SER A 410 -2.94 -4.66 -40.65
N SER A 411 -4.22 -4.78 -40.99
CA SER A 411 -4.73 -5.77 -41.95
C SER A 411 -4.19 -5.53 -43.37
N LEU A 412 -3.72 -4.32 -43.65
CA LEU A 412 -3.07 -3.92 -44.91
C LEU A 412 -1.58 -4.31 -44.97
N GLY A 413 -0.99 -4.76 -43.85
CA GLY A 413 0.42 -5.19 -43.77
C GLY A 413 1.34 -4.23 -43.00
N GLY A 414 0.91 -2.98 -42.74
CA GLY A 414 1.69 -1.96 -42.04
C GLY A 414 1.30 -1.74 -40.58
N ALA A 415 1.22 -0.49 -40.15
CA ALA A 415 0.84 -0.13 -38.78
C ALA A 415 -0.64 0.28 -38.68
N SER A 416 -1.24 0.02 -37.51
CA SER A 416 -2.60 0.44 -37.18
C SER A 416 -2.57 1.26 -35.90
N PHE A 417 -2.83 2.56 -36.00
CA PHE A 417 -2.95 3.45 -34.85
C PHE A 417 -4.41 3.64 -34.49
N ARG A 418 -4.77 3.39 -33.23
CA ARG A 418 -6.14 3.52 -32.73
C ARG A 418 -6.19 4.47 -31.55
N PHE A 419 -6.89 5.59 -31.71
CA PHE A 419 -7.16 6.58 -30.67
C PHE A 419 -8.58 6.37 -30.14
N CYS A 420 -8.75 6.08 -28.86
CA CYS A 420 -10.05 5.83 -28.24
C CYS A 420 -10.31 6.78 -27.07
N TRP A 421 -11.54 7.30 -26.96
CA TRP A 421 -11.98 8.22 -25.90
C TRP A 421 -13.41 7.89 -25.43
N PRO A 422 -13.79 8.23 -24.18
CA PRO A 422 -15.15 8.04 -23.69
C PRO A 422 -16.14 9.02 -24.36
N VAL A 423 -17.26 8.50 -24.87
CA VAL A 423 -18.33 9.30 -25.54
C VAL A 423 -18.99 10.29 -24.57
N LYS A 424 -19.10 9.90 -23.29
CA LYS A 424 -19.55 10.77 -22.20
C LYS A 424 -18.41 10.93 -21.21
N PRO A 425 -17.53 11.91 -21.42
CA PRO A 425 -16.44 12.09 -20.48
C PRO A 425 -16.98 12.57 -19.13
N THR A 426 -16.40 12.08 -18.04
CA THR A 426 -16.79 12.46 -16.66
C THR A 426 -16.12 13.80 -16.31
N PHE A 427 -16.32 14.83 -17.12
CA PHE A 427 -15.84 16.17 -16.78
C PHE A 427 -16.86 16.84 -15.86
N SER A 428 -16.40 17.26 -14.68
CA SER A 428 -17.14 18.20 -13.83
C SER A 428 -17.24 19.53 -14.59
N LEU A 429 -18.33 19.72 -15.35
CA LEU A 429 -18.71 21.02 -15.90
C LEU A 429 -18.67 22.04 -14.77
N LYS A 430 -17.67 22.94 -14.79
CA LYS A 430 -17.81 24.22 -14.09
C LYS A 430 -18.90 24.95 -14.85
N ALA A 431 -20.12 24.87 -14.33
CA ALA A 431 -21.19 25.76 -14.74
C ALA A 431 -20.66 27.20 -14.62
N ASP A 432 -20.66 27.91 -15.73
CA ASP A 432 -20.46 29.35 -15.75
C ASP A 432 -21.44 29.97 -14.75
N LEU A 433 -20.88 30.52 -13.67
CA LEU A 433 -21.60 31.46 -12.82
C LEU A 433 -21.72 32.75 -13.61
N ALA A 434 -22.87 32.92 -14.26
CA ALA A 434 -23.37 34.18 -14.78
C ALA A 434 -23.63 35.18 -13.64
#